data_AF-A0A2S7U3T2-F1
#
_entry.id   AF-A0A2S7U3T2-F1
#
_cell.length_a   1.000
_cell.length_b   1.000
_cell.length_c   1.000
_cell.angle_alpha   90.00
_cell.angle_beta   90.00
_cell.angle_gamma   90.00
#
_symmetry.space_group_name_H-M   'P 1'
#
loop_
_entity.id
_entity.type
_entity.pdbx_description
1 polymer ?
#
loop_
_entity_poly.entity_id
_entity_poly.type
_entity_poly.pdbx_seq_one_letter_code
_entity_poly.pdbx_strand_id
1 'polypeptide(L)'
;MDKLWVLFERWHEKSTGWLISLLVFGIFLIPQVKNGWADLGWMNLVIDIAVSFTVYAIWWCSTRVKKHPKNVVGIDLVLVCDTREQEKRVRADFVETLKEVLSNGEVPFSFIMHSKSKAGDIGDLKGASRFMDISGGRFLIKAKAKLRKIDDEERNVVEMVCTVSHSKVQSRVKEFLAEEIANSMRKDDIISHNNDIYQFRNAAERVDVSTRYILALASLVSGDYGFSRSLCIDLKNRLSGRNISDPELIHIKDSLPKFICESYKFETHCLYKRYYENGEESVLKGLNVAVEEALKFVNGARPSIKETT
;
A
#
# COMPACT_ATOMS: atom_id res chain seq x y z
N MET A 1 -29.78 24.05 -0.08
CA MET A 1 -28.44 23.60 -0.53
C MET A 1 -28.10 22.21 -0.01
N ASP A 2 -28.65 21.79 1.13
CA ASP A 2 -28.35 20.50 1.79
C ASP A 2 -28.64 19.24 0.95
N LYS A 3 -29.62 19.28 0.05
CA LYS A 3 -29.98 18.10 -0.79
C LYS A 3 -28.91 17.75 -1.84
N LEU A 4 -28.18 18.73 -2.37
CA LEU A 4 -27.07 18.47 -3.30
C LEU A 4 -25.84 17.92 -2.57
N TRP A 5 -25.68 18.26 -1.29
CA TRP A 5 -24.55 17.81 -0.48
C TRP A 5 -24.59 16.30 -0.23
N VAL A 6 -25.79 15.73 -0.02
CA VAL A 6 -26.01 14.28 0.12
C VAL A 6 -25.57 13.51 -1.15
N LEU A 7 -25.78 14.09 -2.34
CA LEU A 7 -25.36 13.48 -3.60
C LEU A 7 -23.83 13.46 -3.75
N PHE A 8 -23.13 14.50 -3.27
CA PHE A 8 -21.67 14.52 -3.24
C PHE A 8 -21.11 13.51 -2.25
N GLU A 9 -21.71 13.41 -1.06
CA GLU A 9 -21.27 12.45 -0.03
C GLU A 9 -21.48 11.00 -0.47
N ARG A 10 -22.59 10.73 -1.17
CA ARG A 10 -22.93 9.40 -1.70
C ARG A 10 -22.49 9.19 -3.15
N TRP A 11 -21.67 10.08 -3.73
CA TRP A 11 -21.22 9.98 -5.12
C TRP A 11 -20.56 8.64 -5.43
N HIS A 12 -19.95 8.01 -4.43
CA HIS A 12 -19.24 6.74 -4.58
C HIS A 12 -20.16 5.49 -4.58
N GLU A 13 -21.44 5.62 -4.25
CA GLU A 13 -22.37 4.49 -4.24
C GLU A 13 -22.91 4.15 -5.64
N LYS A 14 -23.04 2.86 -5.93
CA LYS A 14 -23.57 2.38 -7.22
C LYS A 14 -25.00 2.88 -7.50
N SER A 15 -25.81 3.00 -6.46
CA SER A 15 -27.17 3.54 -6.51
C SER A 15 -27.20 4.98 -7.01
N THR A 16 -26.26 5.82 -6.57
CA THR A 16 -26.17 7.24 -6.93
C THR A 16 -25.89 7.43 -8.41
N GLY A 17 -24.99 6.64 -9.00
CA GLY A 17 -24.69 6.69 -10.43
C GLY A 17 -25.93 6.40 -11.30
N TRP A 18 -26.68 5.35 -10.94
CA TRP A 18 -27.93 5.00 -11.62
C TRP A 18 -29.00 6.07 -11.45
N LEU A 19 -29.19 6.57 -10.22
CA LEU A 19 -30.18 7.61 -9.92
C LEU A 19 -29.91 8.90 -10.68
N ILE A 20 -28.65 9.34 -10.77
CA ILE A 20 -28.28 10.54 -11.51
C ILE A 20 -28.52 10.34 -13.01
N SER A 21 -28.14 9.18 -13.57
CA SER A 21 -28.37 8.89 -15.00
C SER A 21 -29.86 8.89 -15.35
N LEU A 22 -30.70 8.32 -14.48
CA LEU A 22 -32.16 8.34 -14.61
C LEU A 22 -32.76 9.74 -14.44
N LEU A 23 -32.24 10.53 -13.50
CA LEU A 23 -32.72 11.89 -13.25
C LEU A 23 -32.38 12.79 -14.43
N VAL A 24 -31.18 12.70 -14.96
CA VAL A 24 -30.77 13.37 -16.20
C VAL A 24 -31.69 12.96 -17.34
N PHE A 25 -31.90 11.66 -17.56
CA PHE A 25 -32.81 11.17 -18.60
C PHE A 25 -34.23 11.75 -18.45
N GLY A 26 -34.76 11.75 -17.23
CA GLY A 26 -36.09 12.29 -16.92
C GLY A 26 -36.19 13.80 -17.18
N ILE A 27 -35.17 14.59 -16.83
CA ILE A 27 -35.13 16.04 -17.12
C ILE A 27 -35.20 16.30 -18.62
N PHE A 28 -34.44 15.54 -19.41
CA PHE A 28 -34.40 15.68 -20.86
C PHE A 28 -35.70 15.23 -21.55
N LEU A 29 -36.46 14.32 -20.92
CA LEU A 29 -37.80 13.92 -21.40
C LEU A 29 -38.92 14.95 -21.13
N ILE A 30 -38.80 15.83 -20.13
CA ILE A 30 -39.87 16.78 -19.77
C ILE A 30 -40.27 17.72 -20.94
N PRO A 31 -39.33 18.34 -21.68
CA PRO A 31 -39.66 19.14 -22.86
C PRO A 31 -40.31 18.33 -23.98
N GLN A 32 -39.86 17.07 -24.18
CA GLN A 32 -40.38 16.16 -25.21
C GLN A 32 -41.86 15.85 -24.97
N VAL A 33 -42.22 15.54 -23.72
CA VAL A 33 -43.61 15.25 -23.32
C VAL A 33 -44.50 16.49 -23.46
N LYS A 34 -43.97 17.69 -23.15
CA LYS A 34 -44.71 18.95 -23.29
C LYS A 34 -45.01 19.33 -24.75
N ASN A 35 -44.13 18.97 -25.69
CA ASN A 35 -44.31 19.23 -27.11
C ASN A 35 -45.20 18.19 -27.81
N GLY A 36 -45.68 17.17 -27.09
CA GLY A 36 -46.56 16.12 -27.63
C GLY A 36 -45.77 14.93 -28.18
N TRP A 37 -46.25 13.73 -27.88
CA TRP A 37 -45.60 12.45 -28.23
C TRP A 37 -45.53 12.17 -29.74
N ALA A 38 -46.31 12.89 -30.55
CA ALA A 38 -46.36 12.72 -32.00
C ALA A 38 -45.15 13.32 -32.73
N ASP A 39 -44.52 14.37 -32.18
CA ASP A 39 -43.35 15.06 -32.76
C ASP A 39 -42.02 14.59 -32.15
N LEU A 40 -42.04 13.49 -31.39
CA LEU A 40 -40.88 12.90 -30.76
C LEU A 40 -40.01 12.23 -31.83
N GLY A 41 -39.18 13.03 -32.49
CA GLY A 41 -38.18 12.55 -33.43
C GLY A 41 -37.24 11.56 -32.73
N TRP A 42 -37.08 10.36 -33.30
CA TRP A 42 -36.20 9.31 -32.79
C TRP A 42 -34.77 9.81 -32.50
N MET A 43 -34.31 10.85 -33.21
CA MET A 43 -33.03 11.50 -32.97
C MET A 43 -32.90 12.10 -31.57
N ASN A 44 -33.96 12.70 -31.03
CA ASN A 44 -33.93 13.27 -29.68
C ASN A 44 -33.77 12.20 -28.61
N LEU A 45 -34.48 11.07 -28.78
CA LEU A 45 -34.39 9.92 -27.86
C LEU A 45 -32.96 9.34 -27.86
N VAL A 46 -32.32 9.26 -29.03
CA VAL A 46 -30.92 8.84 -29.14
C VAL A 46 -29.98 9.81 -28.41
N ILE A 47 -30.20 11.13 -28.54
CA ILE A 47 -29.39 12.14 -27.83
C ILE A 47 -29.55 11.99 -26.32
N ASP A 48 -30.78 11.83 -25.81
CA ASP A 48 -31.04 11.70 -24.38
C ASP A 48 -30.38 10.45 -23.78
N ILE A 49 -30.45 9.32 -24.49
CA ILE A 49 -29.75 8.09 -24.11
C ILE A 49 -28.23 8.32 -24.11
N ALA A 50 -27.69 8.97 -25.13
CA ALA A 50 -26.25 9.24 -25.24
C ALA A 50 -25.76 10.14 -24.09
N VAL A 51 -26.52 11.16 -23.70
CA VAL A 51 -26.22 12.04 -22.56
C VAL A 51 -26.24 11.24 -21.25
N SER A 52 -27.29 10.47 -20.99
CA SER A 52 -27.39 9.64 -19.78
C SER A 52 -26.30 8.59 -19.68
N PHE A 53 -25.92 7.97 -20.81
CA PHE A 53 -24.79 7.05 -20.89
C PHE A 53 -23.46 7.76 -20.61
N THR A 54 -23.26 8.97 -21.14
CA THR A 54 -22.04 9.77 -20.91
C THR A 54 -21.90 10.13 -19.43
N VAL A 55 -22.98 10.58 -18.78
CA VAL A 55 -22.98 10.88 -17.34
C VAL A 55 -22.66 9.63 -16.52
N TYR A 56 -23.26 8.49 -16.87
CA TYR A 56 -22.95 7.22 -16.22
C TYR A 56 -21.50 6.78 -16.44
N ALA A 57 -20.95 6.96 -17.64
CA ALA A 57 -19.57 6.65 -17.96
C ALA A 57 -18.59 7.52 -17.17
N ILE A 58 -18.86 8.83 -17.05
CA ILE A 58 -18.07 9.75 -16.20
C ILE A 58 -18.12 9.30 -14.75
N TRP A 59 -19.30 8.99 -14.24
CA TRP A 59 -19.48 8.49 -12.88
C TRP A 59 -18.68 7.19 -12.64
N TRP A 60 -18.80 6.22 -13.56
CA TRP A 60 -18.08 4.95 -13.50
C TRP A 60 -16.56 5.16 -13.49
N CYS A 61 -16.04 6.01 -14.38
CA CYS A 61 -14.63 6.34 -14.43
C CYS A 61 -14.13 7.03 -13.15
N SER A 62 -14.96 7.89 -12.53
CA SER A 62 -14.60 8.62 -11.31
C SER A 62 -14.61 7.76 -10.04
N THR A 63 -15.39 6.68 -10.01
CA THR A 63 -15.60 5.84 -8.81
C THR A 63 -14.87 4.49 -8.86
N ARG A 64 -14.31 4.15 -10.02
CA ARG A 64 -13.50 2.95 -10.23
C ARG A 64 -12.23 3.01 -9.36
N VAL A 65 -11.92 1.89 -8.72
CA VAL A 65 -10.66 1.72 -7.98
C VAL A 65 -9.51 1.84 -8.98
N LYS A 66 -8.59 2.76 -8.72
CA LYS A 66 -7.38 2.93 -9.53
C LYS A 66 -6.52 1.68 -9.40
N LYS A 67 -5.92 1.26 -10.51
CA LYS A 67 -5.07 0.07 -10.54
C LYS A 67 -3.61 0.46 -10.64
N HIS A 68 -2.75 -0.30 -9.97
CA HIS A 68 -1.32 -0.17 -10.13
C HIS A 68 -0.87 -0.66 -11.52
N PRO A 69 0.20 -0.08 -12.09
CA PRO A 69 0.85 -0.61 -13.28
C PRO A 69 1.32 -2.06 -13.06
N LYS A 70 1.40 -2.83 -14.14
CA LYS A 70 1.99 -4.18 -14.09
C LYS A 70 3.49 -4.07 -13.79
N ASN A 71 4.04 -5.09 -13.11
CA ASN A 71 5.47 -5.22 -12.77
C ASN A 71 6.02 -4.19 -11.78
N VAL A 72 5.15 -3.48 -11.05
CA VAL A 72 5.55 -2.57 -9.97
C VAL A 72 4.91 -3.06 -8.68
N VAL A 73 5.59 -2.88 -7.55
CA VAL A 73 5.00 -3.20 -6.25
C VAL A 73 4.04 -2.08 -5.87
N GLY A 74 2.75 -2.39 -5.88
CA GLY A 74 1.67 -1.46 -5.56
C GLY A 74 1.48 -1.30 -4.06
N ILE A 75 1.49 -0.06 -3.59
CA ILE A 75 1.19 0.33 -2.22
C ILE A 75 -0.09 1.18 -2.25
N ASP A 76 -1.14 0.65 -1.64
CA ASP A 76 -2.41 1.31 -1.45
C ASP A 76 -2.42 2.04 -0.10
N LEU A 77 -2.81 3.31 -0.07
CA LEU A 77 -3.08 4.06 1.16
C LEU A 77 -4.55 4.47 1.22
N VAL A 78 -5.22 4.18 2.33
CA VAL A 78 -6.55 4.71 2.65
C VAL A 78 -6.44 5.56 3.91
N LEU A 79 -6.69 6.86 3.76
CA LEU A 79 -6.69 7.82 4.86
C LEU A 79 -8.13 8.13 5.30
N VAL A 80 -8.37 8.06 6.60
CA VAL A 80 -9.64 8.41 7.22
C VAL A 80 -9.39 9.53 8.24
N CYS A 81 -9.91 10.72 7.96
CA CYS A 81 -9.86 11.87 8.88
C CYS A 81 -11.25 12.23 9.39
N ASP A 82 -11.29 12.90 10.55
CA ASP A 82 -12.53 13.40 11.14
C ASP A 82 -13.01 14.66 10.41
N THR A 83 -12.10 15.54 9.99
CA THR A 83 -12.42 16.78 9.27
C THR A 83 -11.70 16.90 7.92
N ARG A 84 -12.28 17.66 6.98
CA ARG A 84 -11.70 17.88 5.65
C ARG A 84 -10.43 18.73 5.70
N GLU A 85 -10.34 19.68 6.63
CA GLU A 85 -9.13 20.49 6.79
C GLU A 85 -7.97 19.66 7.34
N GLN A 86 -8.25 18.76 8.29
CA GLN A 86 -7.27 17.78 8.75
C GLN A 86 -6.81 16.85 7.61
N GLU A 87 -7.74 16.37 6.79
CA GLU A 87 -7.42 15.54 5.63
C GLU A 87 -6.46 16.24 4.66
N LYS A 88 -6.72 17.52 4.34
CA LYS A 88 -5.84 18.30 3.47
C LYS A 88 -4.44 18.44 4.05
N ARG A 89 -4.31 18.74 5.36
CA ARG A 89 -3.01 18.89 6.02
C ARG A 89 -2.25 17.57 6.05
N VAL A 90 -2.86 16.50 6.56
CA VAL A 90 -2.22 15.17 6.62
C VAL A 90 -1.84 14.70 5.21
N ARG A 91 -2.67 14.96 4.21
CA ARG A 91 -2.33 14.63 2.83
C ARG A 91 -1.10 15.40 2.33
N ALA A 92 -1.04 16.71 2.55
CA ALA A 92 0.07 17.54 2.09
C ALA A 92 1.38 17.17 2.80
N ASP A 93 1.34 17.00 4.12
CA ASP A 93 2.56 16.91 4.93
C ASP A 93 3.03 15.47 5.13
N PHE A 94 2.10 14.52 5.34
CA PHE A 94 2.44 13.12 5.56
C PHE A 94 2.42 12.30 4.27
N VAL A 95 1.32 12.37 3.51
CA VAL A 95 1.13 11.46 2.36
C VAL A 95 2.08 11.78 1.22
N GLU A 96 2.29 13.05 0.89
CA GLU A 96 3.27 13.42 -0.14
C GLU A 96 4.70 13.11 0.31
N THR A 97 5.05 13.36 1.58
CA THR A 97 6.37 12.98 2.12
C THR A 97 6.57 11.46 2.09
N LEU A 98 5.57 10.68 2.48
CA LEU A 98 5.62 9.22 2.41
C LEU A 98 5.79 8.73 0.96
N LYS A 99 5.06 9.34 0.03
CA LYS A 99 5.19 9.02 -1.40
C LYS A 99 6.58 9.36 -1.94
N GLU A 100 7.15 10.49 -1.54
CA GLU A 100 8.51 10.89 -1.90
C GLU A 100 9.54 9.89 -1.35
N VAL A 101 9.47 9.57 -0.05
CA VAL A 101 10.41 8.65 0.60
C VAL A 101 10.29 7.23 0.00
N LEU A 102 9.08 6.75 -0.26
CA LEU A 102 8.87 5.45 -0.93
C LEU A 102 9.42 5.46 -2.36
N SER A 103 9.28 6.56 -3.09
CA SER A 103 9.81 6.69 -4.46
C SER A 103 11.35 6.76 -4.47
N ASN A 104 11.95 7.22 -3.38
CA ASN A 104 13.40 7.27 -3.20
C ASN A 104 13.94 5.90 -2.78
N GLY A 105 14.15 5.00 -3.74
CA GLY A 105 14.87 3.73 -3.55
C GLY A 105 15.13 2.99 -4.85
N GLU A 106 15.92 1.92 -4.80
CA GLU A 106 16.26 1.11 -5.98
C GLU A 106 15.04 0.36 -6.54
N VAL A 107 14.10 0.00 -5.66
CA VAL A 107 12.86 -0.67 -6.03
C VAL A 107 11.79 0.37 -6.39
N PRO A 108 11.21 0.34 -7.60
CA PRO A 108 10.12 1.23 -7.95
C PRO A 108 8.84 0.79 -7.24
N PHE A 109 8.28 1.69 -6.42
CA PHE A 109 6.96 1.52 -5.84
C PHE A 109 5.91 2.36 -6.57
N SER A 110 4.74 1.78 -6.77
CA SER A 110 3.58 2.53 -7.25
C SER A 110 2.72 2.85 -6.05
N PHE A 111 2.58 4.13 -5.71
CA PHE A 111 1.78 4.58 -4.58
C PHE A 111 0.44 5.16 -5.04
N ILE A 112 -0.67 4.62 -4.54
CA ILE A 112 -2.01 5.11 -4.83
C ILE A 112 -2.75 5.40 -3.53
N MET A 113 -3.15 6.66 -3.36
CA MET A 113 -4.07 7.05 -2.29
C MET A 113 -5.51 6.91 -2.77
N HIS A 114 -6.32 6.19 -1.99
CA HIS A 114 -7.76 6.00 -2.24
C HIS A 114 -8.60 6.89 -1.34
N SER A 115 -9.84 7.16 -1.77
CA SER A 115 -10.78 8.00 -1.03
C SER A 115 -11.29 7.33 0.25
N LYS A 116 -11.65 8.14 1.25
CA LYS A 116 -12.31 7.70 2.50
C LYS A 116 -13.51 6.77 2.28
N SER A 117 -14.24 6.96 1.18
CA SER A 117 -15.40 6.11 0.82
C SER A 117 -15.03 4.63 0.65
N LYS A 118 -13.79 4.30 0.30
CA LYS A 118 -13.31 2.91 0.17
C LYS A 118 -12.91 2.29 1.51
N ALA A 119 -12.76 3.09 2.58
CA ALA A 119 -12.37 2.59 3.90
C ALA A 119 -13.39 1.63 4.52
N GLY A 120 -14.68 1.79 4.18
CA GLY A 120 -15.76 0.91 4.64
C GLY A 120 -15.67 -0.50 4.04
N ASP A 121 -15.27 -0.61 2.77
CA ASP A 121 -15.10 -1.90 2.08
C ASP A 121 -13.91 -2.71 2.62
N ILE A 122 -12.95 -2.04 3.28
CA ILE A 122 -11.72 -2.59 3.89
C ILE A 122 -11.96 -2.83 5.40
N GLY A 123 -13.17 -3.19 5.82
CA GLY A 123 -13.52 -3.32 7.23
C GLY A 123 -12.69 -4.39 7.98
N ASP A 124 -12.33 -5.46 7.28
CA ASP A 124 -11.63 -6.63 7.81
C ASP A 124 -10.49 -7.10 6.87
N LEU A 125 -9.75 -8.13 7.30
CA LEU A 125 -8.66 -8.72 6.51
C LEU A 125 -9.14 -9.27 5.15
N LYS A 126 -10.37 -9.79 5.07
CA LYS A 126 -10.94 -10.29 3.81
C LYS A 126 -11.24 -9.15 2.84
N GLY A 127 -11.82 -8.06 3.34
CA GLY A 127 -12.06 -6.84 2.59
C GLY A 127 -10.77 -6.21 2.09
N ALA A 128 -9.74 -6.15 2.93
CA ALA A 128 -8.39 -5.70 2.56
C ALA A 128 -7.77 -6.55 1.45
N SER A 129 -7.81 -7.88 1.57
CA SER A 129 -7.32 -8.79 0.53
C SER A 129 -8.06 -8.57 -0.79
N ARG A 130 -9.40 -8.52 -0.75
CA ARG A 130 -10.22 -8.32 -1.95
C ARG A 130 -9.95 -6.96 -2.60
N PHE A 131 -9.72 -5.93 -1.79
CA PHE A 131 -9.40 -4.60 -2.28
C PHE A 131 -8.06 -4.60 -3.04
N MET A 132 -7.02 -5.21 -2.44
CA MET A 132 -5.70 -5.37 -3.07
C MET A 132 -5.76 -6.18 -4.36
N ASP A 133 -6.60 -7.22 -4.43
CA ASP A 133 -6.81 -7.99 -5.67
C ASP A 133 -7.39 -7.12 -6.80
N ILE A 134 -8.25 -6.16 -6.45
CA ILE A 134 -8.88 -5.25 -7.42
C ILE A 134 -7.91 -4.15 -7.87
N SER A 135 -7.20 -3.52 -6.92
CA SER A 135 -6.22 -2.46 -7.18
C SER A 135 -4.94 -3.00 -7.82
N GLY A 136 -4.63 -4.28 -7.64
CA GLY A 136 -3.33 -4.85 -7.95
C GLY A 136 -2.25 -4.45 -6.95
N GLY A 137 -2.64 -3.97 -5.77
CA GLY A 137 -1.73 -3.65 -4.67
C GLY A 137 -1.16 -4.92 -4.03
N ARG A 138 0.06 -4.82 -3.51
CA ARG A 138 0.69 -5.86 -2.69
C ARG A 138 0.76 -5.47 -1.22
N PHE A 139 0.62 -4.20 -0.91
CA PHE A 139 0.62 -3.68 0.44
C PHE A 139 -0.48 -2.63 0.58
N LEU A 140 -1.20 -2.67 1.70
CA LEU A 140 -2.28 -1.75 2.01
C LEU A 140 -2.04 -1.14 3.39
N ILE A 141 -2.01 0.18 3.45
CA ILE A 141 -1.95 0.96 4.68
C ILE A 141 -3.32 1.60 4.88
N LYS A 142 -3.98 1.30 5.99
CA LYS A 142 -5.18 1.99 6.44
C LYS A 142 -4.80 2.90 7.59
N ALA A 143 -4.79 4.21 7.33
CA ALA A 143 -4.45 5.24 8.31
C ALA A 143 -5.72 5.97 8.77
N LYS A 144 -5.88 6.13 10.08
CA LYS A 144 -6.96 6.92 10.68
C LYS A 144 -6.35 8.04 11.50
N ALA A 145 -6.52 9.27 11.03
CA ALA A 145 -6.07 10.46 11.74
C ALA A 145 -7.23 11.05 12.56
N LYS A 146 -7.01 11.25 13.86
CA LYS A 146 -7.96 11.87 14.80
C LYS A 146 -7.29 13.03 15.51
N LEU A 147 -8.06 14.06 15.82
CA LEU A 147 -7.62 15.10 16.75
C LEU A 147 -7.92 14.63 18.18
N ARG A 148 -6.90 14.65 19.04
CA ARG A 148 -7.00 14.32 20.47
C ARG A 148 -6.34 15.40 21.29
N LYS A 149 -6.92 15.73 22.44
CA LYS A 149 -6.27 16.57 23.44
C LYS A 149 -5.37 15.67 24.30
N ILE A 150 -4.06 15.91 24.27
CA ILE A 150 -3.06 15.19 25.05
C ILE A 150 -2.20 16.24 25.74
N ASP A 151 -2.09 16.17 27.07
CA ASP A 151 -1.36 17.15 27.89
C ASP A 151 -1.80 18.60 27.63
N ASP A 152 -3.11 18.82 27.52
CA ASP A 152 -3.75 20.10 27.20
C ASP A 152 -3.46 20.70 25.82
N GLU A 153 -2.71 20.00 24.97
CA GLU A 153 -2.47 20.38 23.57
C GLU A 153 -3.30 19.53 22.60
N GLU A 154 -3.78 20.14 21.52
CA GLU A 154 -4.35 19.38 20.41
C GLU A 154 -3.23 18.68 19.63
N ARG A 155 -3.38 17.37 19.43
CA ARG A 155 -2.44 16.53 18.68
C ARG A 155 -3.19 15.68 17.67
N ASN A 156 -2.58 15.51 16.51
CA ASN A 156 -2.98 14.54 15.51
C ASN A 156 -2.47 13.16 15.92
N VAL A 157 -3.39 12.22 16.16
CA VAL A 157 -3.04 10.81 16.36
C VAL A 157 -3.37 10.07 15.08
N VAL A 158 -2.35 9.48 14.46
CA VAL A 158 -2.48 8.67 13.26
C VAL A 158 -2.36 7.20 13.65
N GLU A 159 -3.50 6.51 13.66
CA GLU A 159 -3.59 5.06 13.89
C GLU A 159 -3.39 4.35 12.56
N MET A 160 -2.46 3.41 12.48
CA MET A 160 -2.13 2.70 11.24
C MET A 160 -2.33 1.20 11.37
N VAL A 161 -3.01 0.62 10.38
CA VAL A 161 -3.16 -0.83 10.22
C VAL A 161 -2.68 -1.21 8.83
N CYS A 162 -1.78 -2.18 8.77
CA CYS A 162 -1.20 -2.64 7.51
C CYS A 162 -1.72 -4.03 7.13
N THR A 163 -1.81 -4.31 5.84
CA THR A 163 -2.10 -5.63 5.30
C THR A 163 -1.19 -5.88 4.11
N VAL A 164 -0.62 -7.08 4.02
CA VAL A 164 0.28 -7.47 2.94
C VAL A 164 -0.26 -8.68 2.20
N SER A 165 -0.13 -8.66 0.88
CA SER A 165 -0.45 -9.80 0.03
C SER A 165 0.75 -10.74 -0.04
N HIS A 166 0.49 -12.03 0.17
CA HIS A 166 1.49 -13.09 0.10
C HIS A 166 0.87 -14.39 -0.43
N SER A 167 1.71 -15.32 -0.88
CA SER A 167 1.26 -16.63 -1.35
C SER A 167 0.56 -17.44 -0.24
N LYS A 168 -0.21 -18.48 -0.61
CA LYS A 168 -0.85 -19.35 0.39
C LYS A 168 0.22 -20.11 1.18
N VAL A 169 0.29 -19.82 2.49
CA VAL A 169 1.24 -20.47 3.41
C VAL A 169 0.55 -21.09 4.62
N GLN A 170 1.30 -21.95 5.32
CA GLN A 170 0.84 -22.61 6.54
C GLN A 170 0.54 -21.60 7.65
N SER A 171 -0.41 -21.92 8.55
CA SER A 171 -0.86 -21.02 9.62
C SER A 171 0.29 -20.49 10.48
N ARG A 172 1.26 -21.35 10.82
CA ARG A 172 2.45 -20.95 11.58
C ARG A 172 3.27 -19.83 10.91
N VAL A 173 3.37 -19.85 9.58
CA VAL A 173 4.09 -18.81 8.82
C VAL A 173 3.27 -17.52 8.76
N LYS A 174 1.94 -17.62 8.72
CA LYS A 174 1.05 -16.45 8.80
C LYS A 174 1.15 -15.77 10.16
N GLU A 175 1.15 -16.55 11.24
CA GLU A 175 1.30 -16.06 12.61
C GLU A 175 2.64 -15.34 12.79
N PHE A 176 3.73 -15.96 12.32
CA PHE A 176 5.05 -15.33 12.28
C PHE A 176 5.05 -14.00 11.51
N LEU A 177 4.46 -13.97 10.31
CA LEU A 177 4.40 -12.73 9.52
C LEU A 177 3.56 -11.65 10.23
N ALA A 178 2.45 -12.02 10.88
CA ALA A 178 1.63 -11.10 11.63
C ALA A 178 2.36 -10.51 12.85
N GLU A 179 3.15 -11.33 13.55
CA GLU A 179 4.01 -10.90 14.65
C GLU A 179 5.11 -9.93 14.15
N GLU A 180 5.79 -10.26 13.05
CA GLU A 180 6.80 -9.38 12.46
C GLU A 180 6.21 -8.03 11.99
N ILE A 181 5.00 -8.03 11.43
CA ILE A 181 4.29 -6.79 11.07
C ILE A 181 4.01 -5.97 12.33
N ALA A 182 3.55 -6.61 13.41
CA ALA A 182 3.23 -5.93 14.66
C ALA A 182 4.47 -5.34 15.36
N ASN A 183 5.62 -6.01 15.26
CA ASN A 183 6.88 -5.57 15.88
C ASN A 183 7.62 -4.51 15.04
N SER A 184 7.38 -4.47 13.73
CA SER A 184 8.05 -3.53 12.82
C SER A 184 7.27 -2.24 12.60
N MET A 185 5.98 -2.19 12.97
CA MET A 185 5.11 -1.04 12.70
C MET A 185 4.47 -0.53 13.99
N ARG A 186 4.65 0.77 14.28
CA ARG A 186 3.88 1.42 15.36
C ARG A 186 2.41 1.43 15.02
N LYS A 187 1.59 1.06 16.02
CA LYS A 187 0.13 1.14 15.91
C LYS A 187 -0.33 2.59 15.82
N ASP A 188 0.30 3.47 16.61
CA ASP A 188 -0.09 4.87 16.75
C ASP A 188 1.13 5.79 16.64
N ASP A 189 1.04 6.77 15.75
CA ASP A 189 1.95 7.91 15.71
C ASP A 189 1.24 9.17 16.25
N ILE A 190 1.82 9.76 17.30
CA ILE A 190 1.33 10.99 17.91
C ILE A 190 2.14 12.14 17.32
N ILE A 191 1.45 13.04 16.63
CA ILE A 191 2.03 14.17 15.91
C ILE A 191 1.41 15.44 16.49
N SER A 192 2.23 16.30 17.09
CA SER A 192 1.79 17.60 17.60
C SER A 192 1.12 18.40 16.47
N HIS A 193 0.13 19.23 16.79
CA HIS A 193 -0.57 20.10 15.83
C HIS A 193 0.17 21.42 15.50
N ASN A 194 1.25 21.71 16.23
CA ASN A 194 2.05 22.94 16.11
C ASN A 194 3.44 22.74 15.49
N ASN A 195 3.96 21.51 15.38
CA ASN A 195 5.31 21.21 14.85
C ASN A 195 5.30 20.01 13.89
N ASP A 196 4.33 20.06 12.98
CA ASP A 196 3.81 18.92 12.23
C ASP A 196 4.80 18.39 11.20
N ILE A 197 5.54 19.28 10.50
CA ILE A 197 6.32 18.91 9.31
C ILE A 197 7.44 17.91 9.65
N TYR A 198 8.26 18.21 10.67
CA TYR A 198 9.36 17.32 11.05
C TYR A 198 8.85 15.98 11.62
N GLN A 199 7.77 16.02 12.39
CA GLN A 199 7.17 14.82 12.97
C GLN A 199 6.51 13.95 11.91
N PHE A 200 5.83 14.54 10.92
CA PHE A 200 5.28 13.85 9.76
C PHE A 200 6.39 13.24 8.89
N ARG A 201 7.50 13.95 8.66
CA ARG A 201 8.65 13.39 7.95
C ARG A 201 9.24 12.18 8.68
N ASN A 202 9.48 12.29 9.98
CA ASN A 202 10.00 11.18 10.78
C ASN A 202 9.03 9.98 10.77
N ALA A 203 7.72 10.22 10.87
CA ALA A 203 6.71 9.16 10.76
C ALA A 203 6.72 8.52 9.36
N ALA A 204 6.79 9.31 8.29
CA ALA A 204 6.87 8.81 6.93
C ALA A 204 8.14 7.98 6.68
N GLU A 205 9.29 8.40 7.20
CA GLU A 205 10.54 7.62 7.13
C GLU A 205 10.42 6.27 7.85
N ARG A 206 9.81 6.25 9.05
CA ARG A 206 9.54 4.97 9.74
C ARG A 206 8.63 4.08 8.93
N VAL A 207 7.52 4.62 8.44
CA VAL A 207 6.55 3.88 7.63
C VAL A 207 7.20 3.32 6.36
N ASP A 208 8.10 4.05 5.70
CA ASP A 208 8.87 3.54 4.55
C ASP A 208 9.73 2.34 4.94
N VAL A 209 10.53 2.45 6.01
CA VAL A 209 11.40 1.38 6.50
C VAL A 209 10.59 0.14 6.85
N SER A 210 9.51 0.29 7.62
CA SER A 210 8.60 -0.80 8.01
C SER A 210 7.91 -1.42 6.80
N THR A 211 7.46 -0.61 5.84
CA THR A 211 6.79 -1.09 4.61
C THR A 211 7.73 -1.95 3.77
N ARG A 212 8.95 -1.47 3.52
CA ARG A 212 9.98 -2.23 2.79
C ARG A 212 10.32 -3.53 3.51
N TYR A 213 10.42 -3.50 4.83
CA TYR A 213 10.74 -4.67 5.64
C TYR A 213 9.63 -5.73 5.54
N ILE A 214 8.37 -5.33 5.71
CA ILE A 214 7.23 -6.25 5.58
C ILE A 214 7.11 -6.80 4.17
N LEU A 215 7.33 -5.98 3.14
CA LEU A 215 7.37 -6.43 1.75
C LEU A 215 8.49 -7.44 1.50
N ALA A 216 9.66 -7.24 2.11
CA ALA A 216 10.78 -8.20 2.01
C ALA A 216 10.38 -9.55 2.61
N LEU A 217 9.74 -9.57 3.79
CA LEU A 217 9.25 -10.79 4.43
C LEU A 217 8.15 -11.49 3.63
N ALA A 218 7.17 -10.74 3.15
CA ALA A 218 6.10 -11.30 2.32
C ALA A 218 6.64 -11.91 1.02
N SER A 219 7.69 -11.30 0.44
CA SER A 219 8.38 -11.80 -0.75
C SER A 219 9.17 -13.07 -0.46
N LEU A 220 9.89 -13.11 0.68
CA LEU A 220 10.60 -14.31 1.17
C LEU A 220 9.65 -15.50 1.29
N VAL A 221 8.52 -15.28 1.96
CA VAL A 221 7.47 -16.27 2.20
C VAL A 221 6.76 -16.68 0.89
N SER A 222 6.73 -15.79 -0.09
CA SER A 222 6.16 -16.07 -1.42
C SER A 222 7.14 -16.73 -2.39
N GLY A 223 8.40 -16.93 -1.99
CA GLY A 223 9.43 -17.56 -2.82
C GLY A 223 10.17 -16.60 -3.76
N ASP A 224 9.92 -15.29 -3.67
CA ASP A 224 10.67 -14.28 -4.42
C ASP A 224 11.90 -13.84 -3.62
N TYR A 225 12.88 -14.76 -3.55
CA TYR A 225 14.07 -14.61 -2.71
C TYR A 225 14.96 -13.46 -3.15
N GLY A 226 15.12 -13.27 -4.46
CA GLY A 226 15.93 -12.17 -5.02
C GLY A 226 15.36 -10.80 -4.65
N PHE A 227 14.05 -10.60 -4.83
CA PHE A 227 13.39 -9.35 -4.47
C PHE A 227 13.37 -9.10 -2.96
N SER A 228 13.11 -10.14 -2.17
CA SER A 228 13.24 -10.08 -0.71
C SER A 228 14.63 -9.59 -0.30
N ARG A 229 15.67 -10.20 -0.87
CA ARG A 229 17.05 -9.88 -0.55
C ARG A 229 17.42 -8.44 -0.93
N SER A 230 17.03 -7.98 -2.11
CA SER A 230 17.30 -6.61 -2.54
C SER A 230 16.71 -5.59 -1.57
N LEU A 231 15.48 -5.81 -1.09
CA LEU A 231 14.86 -4.94 -0.08
C LEU A 231 15.61 -5.00 1.26
N CYS A 232 16.01 -6.19 1.72
CA CYS A 232 16.77 -6.31 2.97
C CYS A 232 18.15 -5.63 2.89
N ILE A 233 18.83 -5.70 1.74
CA ILE A 233 20.13 -5.04 1.54
C ILE A 233 19.97 -3.52 1.47
N ASP A 234 18.98 -3.01 0.72
CA ASP A 234 18.62 -1.58 0.70
C ASP A 234 18.35 -1.05 2.12
N LEU A 235 17.53 -1.77 2.89
CA LEU A 235 17.24 -1.45 4.29
C LEU A 235 18.48 -1.47 5.18
N LYS A 236 19.33 -2.49 5.05
CA LYS A 236 20.57 -2.60 5.81
C LYS A 236 21.46 -1.39 5.55
N ASN A 237 21.60 -0.99 4.28
CA ASN A 237 22.42 0.16 3.90
C ASN A 237 21.83 1.47 4.45
N ARG A 238 20.51 1.65 4.39
CA ARG A 238 19.82 2.84 4.94
C ARG A 238 19.98 2.99 6.45
N LEU A 239 19.91 1.88 7.18
CA LEU A 239 19.98 1.84 8.64
C LEU A 239 21.43 1.76 9.17
N SER A 240 22.40 1.50 8.29
CA SER A 240 23.82 1.49 8.65
C SER A 240 24.30 2.90 8.99
N GLY A 241 25.04 3.04 10.10
CA GLY A 241 25.59 4.32 10.54
C GLY A 241 24.58 5.30 11.15
N ARG A 242 23.28 4.99 11.17
CA ARG A 242 22.28 5.79 11.89
C ARG A 242 22.31 5.46 13.38
N ASN A 243 22.25 6.49 14.23
CA ASN A 243 21.95 6.34 15.65
C ASN A 243 20.43 6.17 15.80
N ILE A 244 19.99 4.93 16.02
CA ILE A 244 18.58 4.56 16.07
C ILE A 244 18.20 4.34 17.54
N SER A 245 17.24 5.12 18.02
CA SER A 245 16.65 4.96 19.35
C SER A 245 15.24 4.35 19.32
N ASP A 246 14.64 4.28 18.13
CA ASP A 246 13.28 3.80 17.90
C ASP A 246 13.26 2.25 17.98
N PRO A 247 12.48 1.65 18.91
CA PRO A 247 12.47 0.19 19.14
C PRO A 247 12.11 -0.63 17.89
N GLU A 248 11.16 -0.15 17.10
CA GLU A 248 10.70 -0.82 15.89
C GLU A 248 11.81 -0.85 14.83
N LEU A 249 12.53 0.27 14.67
CA LEU A 249 13.68 0.33 13.77
C LEU A 249 14.87 -0.50 14.26
N ILE A 250 15.08 -0.62 15.58
CA ILE A 250 16.08 -1.52 16.16
C ILE A 250 15.74 -2.97 15.83
N HIS A 251 14.48 -3.39 16.07
CA HIS A 251 14.00 -4.73 15.73
C HIS A 251 14.24 -5.08 14.25
N ILE A 252 13.90 -4.16 13.34
CA ILE A 252 14.15 -4.33 11.91
C ILE A 252 15.66 -4.51 11.67
N LYS A 253 16.48 -3.59 12.15
CA LYS A 253 17.93 -3.61 11.93
C LYS A 253 18.59 -4.91 12.40
N ASP A 254 18.20 -5.40 13.57
CA ASP A 254 18.74 -6.62 14.17
C ASP A 254 18.28 -7.89 13.42
N SER A 255 17.10 -7.84 12.81
CA SER A 255 16.53 -8.98 12.09
C SER A 255 17.03 -9.10 10.64
N LEU A 256 17.43 -7.99 10.01
CA LEU A 256 17.88 -7.97 8.61
C LEU A 256 18.98 -9.00 8.27
N PRO A 257 20.07 -9.14 9.05
CA PRO A 257 21.12 -10.11 8.72
C PRO A 257 20.61 -11.54 8.65
N LYS A 258 19.72 -11.92 9.57
CA LYS A 258 19.10 -13.24 9.61
C LYS A 258 18.28 -13.48 8.34
N PHE A 259 17.44 -12.53 7.95
CA PHE A 259 16.60 -12.71 6.75
C PHE A 259 17.39 -12.72 5.44
N ILE A 260 18.47 -11.95 5.35
CA ILE A 260 19.39 -12.05 4.22
C ILE A 260 19.97 -13.47 4.13
N CYS A 261 20.46 -14.03 5.24
CA CYS A 261 20.97 -15.40 5.27
C CYS A 261 19.90 -16.44 4.92
N GLU A 262 18.69 -16.31 5.49
CA GLU A 262 17.58 -17.22 5.17
C GLU A 262 17.17 -17.13 3.70
N SER A 263 17.19 -15.94 3.08
CA SER A 263 16.91 -15.78 1.65
C SER A 263 17.89 -16.57 0.77
N TYR A 264 19.20 -16.53 1.06
CA TYR A 264 20.20 -17.34 0.35
C TYR A 264 19.97 -18.84 0.60
N LYS A 265 19.70 -19.22 1.83
CA LYS A 265 19.49 -20.62 2.20
C LYS A 265 18.28 -21.22 1.49
N PHE A 266 17.16 -20.50 1.44
CA PHE A 266 15.96 -20.99 0.76
C PHE A 266 16.15 -21.04 -0.76
N GLU A 267 16.75 -20.02 -1.35
CA GLU A 267 17.03 -20.02 -2.79
C GLU A 267 17.99 -21.15 -3.20
N THR A 268 19.09 -21.33 -2.46
CA THR A 268 20.06 -22.41 -2.73
C THR A 268 19.39 -23.79 -2.57
N HIS A 269 18.53 -23.96 -1.57
CA HIS A 269 17.74 -25.18 -1.40
C HIS A 269 16.80 -25.44 -2.60
N CYS A 270 16.08 -24.41 -3.07
CA CYS A 270 15.20 -24.53 -4.23
C CYS A 270 15.96 -24.84 -5.53
N LEU A 271 17.10 -24.17 -5.76
CA LEU A 271 17.94 -24.42 -6.92
C LEU A 271 18.54 -25.83 -6.87
N TYR A 272 19.06 -26.25 -5.73
CA TYR A 272 19.59 -27.59 -5.53
C TYR A 272 18.54 -28.67 -5.79
N LYS A 273 17.33 -28.49 -5.22
CA LYS A 273 16.22 -29.42 -5.44
C LYS A 273 15.85 -29.52 -6.93
N ARG A 274 15.73 -28.38 -7.62
CA ARG A 274 15.43 -28.34 -9.06
C ARG A 274 16.50 -29.02 -9.90
N TYR A 275 17.78 -28.82 -9.57
CA TYR A 275 18.88 -29.52 -10.22
C TYR A 275 18.78 -31.05 -10.02
N TYR A 276 18.53 -31.49 -8.78
CA TYR A 276 18.41 -32.91 -8.47
C TYR A 276 17.21 -33.57 -9.17
N GLU A 277 16.08 -32.88 -9.26
CA GLU A 277 14.85 -33.40 -9.88
C GLU A 277 14.91 -33.41 -11.41
N ASN A 278 15.51 -32.39 -12.03
CA ASN A 278 15.43 -32.19 -13.49
C ASN A 278 16.76 -32.34 -14.23
N GLY A 279 17.89 -32.42 -13.54
CA GLY A 279 19.23 -32.49 -14.14
C GLY A 279 19.66 -31.23 -14.92
N GLU A 280 18.99 -30.09 -14.72
CA GLU A 280 19.26 -28.85 -15.46
C GLU A 280 20.59 -28.21 -15.02
N GLU A 281 21.67 -28.38 -15.79
CA GLU A 281 22.99 -27.79 -15.49
C GLU A 281 22.97 -26.25 -15.41
N SER A 282 22.05 -25.58 -16.12
CA SER A 282 21.89 -24.12 -16.04
C SER A 282 21.59 -23.63 -14.62
N VAL A 283 21.02 -24.48 -13.77
CA VAL A 283 20.69 -24.19 -12.37
C VAL A 283 21.96 -24.15 -11.50
N LEU A 284 23.01 -24.90 -11.85
CA LEU A 284 24.28 -24.92 -11.10
C LEU A 284 24.97 -23.55 -11.12
N LYS A 285 24.86 -22.82 -12.24
CA LYS A 285 25.38 -21.45 -12.33
C LYS A 285 24.71 -20.53 -11.31
N GLY A 286 23.37 -20.59 -11.21
CA GLY A 286 22.62 -19.81 -10.23
C GLY A 286 22.94 -20.21 -8.79
N LEU A 287 23.10 -21.52 -8.53
CA LEU A 287 23.46 -22.05 -7.22
C LEU A 287 24.83 -21.52 -6.78
N ASN A 288 25.84 -21.58 -7.65
CA ASN A 288 27.18 -21.09 -7.34
C ASN A 288 27.17 -19.59 -7.02
N VAL A 289 26.45 -18.78 -7.82
CA VAL A 289 26.31 -17.34 -7.55
C VAL A 289 25.67 -17.10 -6.18
N ALA A 290 24.55 -17.75 -5.87
CA ALA A 290 23.87 -17.59 -4.60
C ALA A 290 24.75 -18.01 -3.40
N VAL A 291 25.53 -19.09 -3.53
CA VAL A 291 26.47 -19.55 -2.49
C VAL A 291 27.63 -18.58 -2.32
N GLU A 292 28.24 -18.09 -3.40
CA GLU A 292 29.32 -17.11 -3.34
C GLU A 292 28.87 -15.81 -2.67
N GLU A 293 27.70 -15.29 -3.05
CA GLU A 293 27.14 -14.09 -2.45
C GLU A 293 26.80 -14.29 -0.96
N ALA A 294 26.26 -15.45 -0.59
CA ALA A 294 26.03 -15.81 0.80
C ALA A 294 27.34 -15.83 1.61
N LEU A 295 28.40 -16.45 1.07
CA LEU A 295 29.72 -16.50 1.71
C LEU A 295 30.33 -15.11 1.85
N LYS A 296 30.24 -14.27 0.82
CA LYS A 296 30.68 -12.86 0.88
C LYS A 296 29.95 -12.11 1.98
N PHE A 297 28.64 -12.28 2.10
CA PHE A 297 27.85 -11.64 3.15
C PHE A 297 28.25 -12.11 4.55
N VAL A 298 28.37 -13.42 4.76
CA VAL A 298 28.76 -14.02 6.05
C VAL A 298 30.19 -13.59 6.45
N ASN A 299 31.13 -13.61 5.50
CA ASN A 299 32.52 -13.25 5.76
C ASN A 299 32.68 -11.73 5.98
N GLY A 300 31.95 -10.91 5.25
CA GLY A 300 31.92 -9.45 5.47
C GLY A 300 31.20 -9.04 6.77
N ALA A 301 30.37 -9.91 7.35
CA ALA A 301 29.70 -9.69 8.62
C ALA A 301 30.54 -10.11 9.84
N ARG A 302 31.65 -10.85 9.64
CA ARG A 302 32.59 -11.11 10.74
C ARG A 302 33.40 -9.83 11.00
N PRO A 303 33.35 -9.23 12.20
CA PRO A 303 34.34 -8.21 12.54
C PRO A 303 35.72 -8.83 12.37
N SER A 304 36.68 -8.11 11.77
CA SER A 304 38.05 -8.60 11.71
C SER A 304 38.47 -8.88 13.15
N ILE A 305 38.59 -10.16 13.51
CA ILE A 305 39.29 -10.54 14.72
C ILE A 305 40.71 -10.10 14.41
N LYS A 306 41.08 -8.89 14.84
CA LYS A 306 42.48 -8.52 14.94
C LYS A 306 43.03 -9.56 15.89
N GLU A 307 43.80 -10.50 15.35
CA GLU A 307 44.63 -11.38 16.14
C GLU A 307 45.51 -10.45 16.98
N THR A 308 45.12 -10.25 18.24
CA THR A 308 46.00 -9.71 19.27
C THR A 308 47.04 -10.78 19.53
N THR A 309 48.08 -10.79 18.70
CA THR A 309 49.42 -11.26 19.06
C THR A 309 50.06 -10.31 20.04
#